data_AF-A0A7J6UCM6-F1
#
_entry.id   AF-A0A7J6UCM6-F1
#
_cell.length_a   1.000
_cell.length_b   1.000
_cell.length_c   1.000
_cell.angle_alpha   90.00
_cell.angle_beta   90.00
_cell.angle_gamma   90.00
#
_symmetry.space_group_name_H-M   'P 1'
#
loop_
_entity.id
_entity.type
_entity.pdbx_description
1 polymer ?
#
loop_
_entity_poly.entity_id
_entity_poly.type
_entity_poly.pdbx_seq_one_letter_code
_entity_poly.pdbx_strand_id
1 'polypeptide(L)'
;YTVDPIDKAVQVESSILSYSNVFSPEATQEDVYNATVGEVLDSVLDGFNGAVFAYGVTGSGKTYTMMGNTENKGATVVAEERAPPRAPCACVSCFSLFFDSGLGISHESSCSE
;
A
#
# COMPACT_ATOMS: atom_id res chain seq x y z
N TYR A 1 -5.95 -18.76 8.91
CA TYR A 1 -5.36 -18.70 7.56
C TYR A 1 -3.92 -19.18 7.71
N THR A 2 -3.50 -20.18 6.95
CA THR A 2 -2.09 -20.57 6.86
C THR A 2 -1.53 -19.89 5.63
N VAL A 3 -0.50 -19.07 5.81
CA VAL A 3 0.25 -18.51 4.68
C VAL A 3 1.30 -19.54 4.34
N ASP A 4 1.05 -20.33 3.31
CA ASP A 4 2.07 -21.26 2.80
C ASP A 4 3.16 -20.43 2.09
N PRO A 5 4.41 -20.44 2.56
CA PRO A 5 5.47 -19.53 2.08
C PRO A 5 5.91 -19.80 0.63
N ILE A 6 5.41 -20.88 0.03
CA ILE A 6 5.82 -21.34 -1.30
C ILE A 6 4.87 -20.85 -2.40
N ASP A 7 3.59 -20.57 -2.11
CA ASP A 7 2.57 -20.42 -3.17
C ASP A 7 1.82 -19.08 -3.24
N LYS A 8 2.15 -18.09 -2.39
CA LYS A 8 1.45 -16.77 -2.33
C LYS A 8 -0.09 -16.90 -2.42
N ALA A 9 -0.60 -18.00 -1.89
CA ALA A 9 -1.97 -18.43 -2.05
C ALA A 9 -2.62 -18.45 -0.67
N VAL A 10 -3.77 -17.79 -0.55
CA VAL A 10 -4.58 -17.80 0.66
C VAL A 10 -5.77 -18.70 0.42
N GLN A 11 -5.89 -19.76 1.22
CA GLN A 11 -7.10 -20.59 1.21
C GLN A 11 -8.18 -19.97 2.08
N VAL A 12 -9.33 -19.68 1.48
CA VAL A 12 -10.55 -19.21 2.15
C VAL A 12 -11.71 -20.12 1.75
N GLU A 13 -12.30 -20.83 2.73
CA GLU A 13 -13.51 -21.66 2.58
C GLU A 13 -13.65 -22.38 1.23
N SER A 14 -12.72 -23.30 0.93
CA SER A 14 -12.65 -24.10 -0.31
C SER A 14 -12.25 -23.36 -1.60
N SER A 15 -11.86 -22.08 -1.52
CA SER A 15 -11.33 -21.31 -2.65
C SER A 15 -9.87 -20.91 -2.43
N ILE A 16 -9.04 -21.07 -3.47
CA ILE A 16 -7.64 -20.64 -3.47
C ILE A 16 -7.58 -19.26 -4.12
N LEU A 17 -7.14 -18.25 -3.37
CA LEU A 17 -6.91 -16.90 -3.87
C LEU A 17 -5.41 -16.69 -4.03
N SER A 18 -4.97 -16.46 -5.26
CA SER A 18 -3.58 -16.13 -5.57
C SER A 18 -3.39 -14.62 -5.49
N TYR A 19 -2.42 -14.17 -4.69
CA TYR A 19 -2.07 -12.76 -4.56
C TYR A 19 -0.63 -12.52 -5.01
N SER A 20 -0.34 -11.32 -5.48
CA SER A 20 1.04 -10.94 -5.84
C SER A 20 1.95 -10.93 -4.63
N ASN A 21 1.45 -10.53 -3.45
CA ASN A 21 2.16 -10.56 -2.18
C ASN A 21 1.18 -10.87 -1.04
N VAL A 22 1.62 -11.67 -0.07
CA VAL A 22 0.87 -12.02 1.14
C VAL A 22 1.78 -11.74 2.33
N PHE A 23 1.30 -10.95 3.28
CA PHE A 23 2.07 -10.52 4.46
C PHE A 23 1.56 -11.23 5.71
N SER A 24 2.50 -11.74 6.51
CA SER A 24 2.21 -12.29 7.84
C SER A 24 1.96 -11.14 8.83
N PRO A 25 1.22 -11.34 9.93
CA PRO A 25 1.06 -10.32 10.98
C PRO A 25 2.37 -9.85 11.63
N GLU A 26 3.45 -10.63 11.51
CA GLU A 26 4.80 -10.27 11.97
C GLU A 26 5.56 -9.39 10.96
N ALA A 27 5.03 -9.19 9.75
CA ALA A 27 5.67 -8.35 8.73
C ALA A 27 5.68 -6.89 9.17
N THR A 28 6.80 -6.22 8.93
CA THR A 28 6.96 -4.81 9.29
C THR A 28 6.33 -3.89 8.24
N GLN A 29 6.11 -2.63 8.63
CA GLN A 29 5.68 -1.58 7.69
C GLN A 29 6.65 -1.45 6.50
N GLU A 30 7.95 -1.55 6.78
CA GLU A 30 8.99 -1.48 5.75
C GLU A 30 8.92 -2.65 4.77
N ASP A 31 8.65 -3.86 5.25
CA ASP A 31 8.49 -5.04 4.38
C ASP A 31 7.29 -4.88 3.45
N VAL A 32 6.15 -4.41 3.99
CA VAL A 32 4.93 -4.16 3.21
C VAL A 32 5.18 -3.06 2.18
N TYR A 33 5.84 -1.98 2.58
CA TYR A 33 6.19 -0.87 1.69
C TYR A 33 7.08 -1.33 0.54
N ASN A 34 8.23 -1.96 0.84
CA ASN A 34 9.20 -2.35 -0.18
C ASN A 34 8.61 -3.35 -1.18
N ALA A 35 7.73 -4.25 -0.73
CA ALA A 35 7.09 -5.24 -1.58
C ALA A 35 5.85 -4.73 -2.33
N THR A 36 5.28 -3.57 -2.00
CA THR A 36 4.07 -3.05 -2.68
C THR A 36 4.28 -1.67 -3.28
N VAL A 37 4.55 -0.67 -2.44
CA VAL A 37 4.64 0.73 -2.85
C VAL A 37 6.02 1.06 -3.44
N GLY A 38 7.06 0.30 -3.09
CA GLY A 38 8.39 0.45 -3.70
C GLY A 38 8.36 0.33 -5.22
N GLU A 39 7.76 -0.73 -5.76
CA GLU A 39 7.65 -0.93 -7.22
C GLU A 39 6.81 0.16 -7.90
N VAL A 40 5.78 0.68 -7.22
CA VAL A 40 4.96 1.79 -7.71
C VAL A 40 5.77 3.08 -7.72
N LEU A 41 6.55 3.34 -6.67
CA LEU A 41 7.44 4.50 -6.61
C LEU A 41 8.47 4.45 -7.74
N ASP A 42 9.13 3.30 -7.95
CA ASP A 42 10.09 3.14 -9.05
C ASP A 42 9.45 3.46 -10.42
N SER A 43 8.22 2.99 -10.64
CA SER A 43 7.46 3.32 -11.85
C SER A 43 7.16 4.82 -11.97
N VAL A 44 6.91 5.50 -10.86
CA VAL A 44 6.72 6.95 -10.81
C VAL A 44 8.01 7.69 -11.10
N LEU A 45 9.15 7.22 -10.58
CA LEU A 45 10.45 7.79 -10.89
C LEU A 45 10.82 7.64 -12.37
N ASP A 46 10.33 6.60 -13.03
CA ASP A 46 10.44 6.39 -14.47
C ASP A 46 9.47 7.27 -15.31
N GLY A 47 8.61 8.06 -14.65
CA GLY A 47 7.69 9.00 -15.30
C GLY A 47 6.27 8.47 -15.53
N PHE A 48 5.89 7.35 -14.89
CA PHE A 48 4.54 6.80 -14.97
C PHE A 48 3.70 7.20 -13.76
N ASN A 49 2.41 7.50 -13.94
CA ASN A 49 1.54 7.80 -12.80
C ASN A 49 1.19 6.51 -12.03
N GLY A 50 1.38 6.54 -10.72
CA GLY A 50 1.08 5.43 -9.81
C GLY A 50 -0.09 5.75 -8.89
N ALA A 51 -0.92 4.76 -8.58
CA ALA A 51 -1.98 4.91 -7.59
C ALA A 51 -2.05 3.67 -6.69
N VAL A 52 -2.10 3.89 -5.37
CA VAL A 52 -2.16 2.83 -4.36
C VAL A 52 -3.49 2.90 -3.63
N PHE A 53 -4.20 1.78 -3.58
CA PHE A 53 -5.50 1.66 -2.93
C PHE A 53 -5.43 0.67 -1.77
N ALA A 54 -5.70 1.16 -0.57
CA ALA A 54 -5.91 0.30 0.59
C ALA A 54 -7.40 -0.01 0.75
N TYR A 55 -7.75 -1.29 0.60
CA TYR A 55 -9.13 -1.79 0.72
C TYR A 55 -9.27 -2.77 1.90
N GLY A 56 -10.45 -2.82 2.51
CA GLY A 56 -10.76 -3.73 3.62
C GLY A 56 -11.86 -3.20 4.54
N VAL A 57 -12.24 -3.98 5.55
CA VAL A 57 -13.24 -3.58 6.57
C VAL A 57 -12.67 -2.57 7.57
N THR A 58 -13.49 -1.70 8.15
CA THR A 58 -13.02 -0.74 9.18
C THR A 58 -12.31 -1.47 10.33
N GLY A 59 -11.18 -0.93 10.80
CA GLY A 59 -10.33 -1.59 11.80
C GLY A 59 -9.34 -2.62 11.25
N SER A 60 -9.34 -2.91 9.94
CA SER A 60 -8.39 -3.84 9.30
C SER A 60 -6.97 -3.31 9.11
N GLY A 61 -6.66 -2.11 9.60
CA GLY A 61 -5.32 -1.51 9.46
C GLY A 61 -5.04 -0.73 8.16
N LYS A 62 -6.03 -0.39 7.32
CA LYS A 62 -5.82 0.41 6.09
C LYS A 62 -5.02 1.70 6.32
N THR A 63 -5.46 2.53 7.26
CA THR A 63 -4.78 3.78 7.62
C THR A 63 -3.40 3.52 8.21
N TYR A 64 -3.27 2.45 8.99
CA TYR A 64 -1.98 2.04 9.53
C TYR A 64 -0.99 1.66 8.42
N THR A 65 -1.44 0.97 7.36
CA THR A 65 -0.60 0.64 6.20
C THR A 65 -0.24 1.88 5.36
N MET A 66 -1.21 2.76 5.09
CA MET A 66 -0.99 3.92 4.21
C MET A 66 -0.28 5.08 4.90
N MET A 67 -0.78 5.51 6.05
CA MET A 67 -0.31 6.69 6.77
C MET A 67 0.70 6.31 7.87
N GLY A 68 0.50 5.13 8.46
CA GLY A 68 1.30 4.68 9.60
C GLY A 68 1.05 5.53 10.84
N ASN A 69 2.06 5.59 11.68
CA ASN A 69 2.07 6.28 12.96
C ASN A 69 3.45 6.92 13.17
N THR A 70 3.58 7.78 14.19
CA THR A 70 4.79 8.61 14.39
C THR A 70 6.09 7.80 14.50
N GLU A 71 6.01 6.59 15.04
CA GLU A 71 7.15 5.66 15.17
C GLU A 71 7.34 4.78 13.92
N ASN A 72 6.25 4.38 13.25
CA ASN A 72 6.27 3.54 12.05
C ASN A 72 5.61 4.27 10.89
N LYS A 73 6.41 4.97 10.09
CA LYS A 73 5.93 5.71 8.91
C LYS A 73 5.22 4.77 7.94
N GLY A 74 4.06 5.21 7.46
CA GLY A 74 3.29 4.45 6.47
C GLY A 74 3.79 4.65 5.05
N ALA A 75 3.21 3.88 4.15
CA ALA A 75 3.69 3.83 2.78
C ALA A 75 3.68 5.18 2.04
N THR A 76 2.70 6.05 2.32
CA THR A 76 2.66 7.40 1.74
C THR A 76 3.83 8.25 2.21
N VAL A 77 4.11 8.25 3.52
CA VAL A 77 5.19 9.06 4.12
C VAL A 77 6.55 8.58 3.64
N VAL A 78 6.75 7.26 3.53
CA VAL A 78 8.01 6.69 3.04
C VAL A 78 8.20 6.97 1.55
N ALA A 79 7.14 6.90 0.74
CA ALA A 79 7.19 7.24 -0.68
C ALA A 79 7.60 8.70 -0.90
N GLU A 80 7.03 9.63 -0.12
CA GLU A 80 7.35 11.04 -0.21
C GLU A 80 8.80 11.35 0.20
N GLU A 81 9.30 10.72 1.26
CA GLU A 81 10.69 10.93 1.72
C GLU A 81 11.73 10.31 0.77
N ARG A 82 11.39 9.21 0.08
CA ARG A 82 12.29 8.54 -0.86
C ARG A 82 12.27 9.16 -2.26
N ALA A 83 11.26 9.95 -2.61
CA ALA A 83 11.19 10.61 -3.90
C ALA A 83 12.33 11.65 -4.05
N PRO A 84 13.16 11.60 -5.12
CA PRO A 84 14.20 12.59 -5.36
C PRO A 84 13.56 13.94 -5.74
N PRO A 85 14.21 15.07 -5.40
CA PRO A 85 13.70 16.42 -5.66
C PRO A 85 13.64 16.81 -7.16
N ARG A 86 13.87 15.87 -8.07
CA ARG A 86 13.89 16.06 -9.54
C ARG A 86 13.26 14.87 -10.26
N ALA A 87 12.28 14.22 -9.67
CA ALA A 87 11.51 13.22 -10.38
C ALA A 87 10.80 13.87 -11.60
N PRO A 88 10.68 13.18 -12.74
CA PRO A 88 9.81 13.61 -13.83
C PRO A 88 8.37 13.81 -13.31
N CYS A 89 7.54 14.62 -13.98
CA CYS A 89 6.17 14.99 -13.55
C CYS A 89 5.21 13.78 -13.41
N ALA A 90 5.42 12.95 -12.42
CA ALA A 90 4.66 11.76 -12.11
C ALA A 90 4.17 11.89 -10.66
N CYS A 91 2.89 11.61 -10.43
CA CYS A 91 2.28 11.72 -9.11
C CYS A 91 1.94 10.33 -8.55
N VAL A 92 2.10 10.18 -7.23
CA VAL A 92 1.59 9.03 -6.48
C VAL A 92 0.35 9.48 -5.72
N SER A 93 -0.80 8.88 -6.06
CA SER A 93 -2.04 9.11 -5.31
C SER A 93 -2.38 7.91 -4.42
N CYS A 94 -2.54 8.19 -3.13
CA CYS A 94 -2.84 7.21 -2.11
C CYS A 94 -4.32 7.33 -1.69
N PHE A 95 -5.06 6.23 -1.78
CA PHE A 95 -6.48 6.19 -1.42
C PHE A 95 -6.75 5.12 -0.37
N SER A 96 -7.44 5.49 0.71
CA SER A 96 -8.03 4.52 1.64
C SER A 96 -9.54 4.46 1.44
N LEU A 97 -10.06 3.25 1.23
CA LEU A 97 -11.50 3.01 1.08
C LEU A 97 -12.09 2.59 2.42
N PHE A 98 -13.03 3.40 2.93
CA PHE A 98 -13.80 3.07 4.13
C PHE A 98 -15.20 2.59 3.75
N PHE A 99 -15.54 1.39 4.21
CA PHE A 99 -16.89 0.84 4.14
C PHE A 99 -17.55 0.97 5.52
N ASP A 100 -17.96 2.19 5.88
CA ASP A 100 -18.88 2.38 7.01
C ASP A 100 -20.10 3.15 6.52
N SER A 101 -21.24 2.46 6.43
CA SER A 101 -22.59 3.01 6.17
C SER A 101 -22.78 3.81 4.85
N GLY A 102 -21.70 4.06 4.10
CA GLY A 102 -21.61 4.69 2.79
C GLY A 102 -20.17 4.53 2.28
N LEU A 103 -19.97 4.44 0.96
CA LEU A 103 -18.63 4.31 0.37
C LEU A 103 -17.90 5.66 0.50
N GLY A 104 -16.98 5.75 1.47
CA GLY A 104 -16.14 6.92 1.68
C GLY A 104 -14.73 6.70 1.12
N ILE A 105 -14.25 7.65 0.31
CA ILE A 105 -12.87 7.65 -0.20
C ILE A 105 -12.13 8.77 0.53
N SER A 106 -11.11 8.43 1.32
CA SER A 106 -10.14 9.43 1.80
C SER A 106 -9.02 9.52 0.79
N HIS A 107 -8.83 10.71 0.21
CA HIS A 107 -7.81 11.00 -0.79
C HIS A 107 -6.62 11.73 -0.18
N GLU A 108 -5.42 11.23 -0.43
CA GLU A 108 -4.17 11.91 -0.13
C GLU A 108 -3.28 11.80 -1.39
N SER A 109 -3.13 12.92 -2.11
CA SER A 109 -2.26 13.02 -3.28
C SER A 109 -0.95 13.69 -2.88
N SER A 110 0.18 13.02 -3.13
CA SER A 110 1.49 13.65 -3.09
C SER A 110 1.95 13.85 -4.54
N CYS A 111 1.97 15.10 -4.99
CA CYS A 111 2.65 15.46 -6.25
C CYS A 111 3.98 16.09 -5.86
N SER A 112 5.08 15.51 -6.34
CA SER A 112 6.36 16.19 -6.38
C SER A 112 6.29 17.29 -7.43
N GLU A 113 6.43 18.55 -7.02
CA GLU A 113 6.63 19.71 -7.90
C GLU A 113 8.02 19.75 -8.55
#